data_AF-A0A8H7GXW6-F1
#
_entry.id   AF-A0A8H7GXW6-F1
#
_cell.length_a   1.000
_cell.length_b   1.000
_cell.length_c   1.000
_cell.angle_alpha   90.00
_cell.angle_beta   90.00
_cell.angle_gamma   90.00
#
_symmetry.space_group_name_H-M   'P 1'
#
loop_
_entity.id
_entity.type
_entity.pdbx_description
1 polymer ?
#
loop_
_entity_poly.entity_id
_entity_poly.type
_entity_poly.pdbx_seq_one_letter_code
_entity_poly.pdbx_strand_id
1 'polypeptide(L)'
;MTLQMTMVFGALLAQMAVISFLLVPLPFMIRSKIVNGWAALRQNANYKVGLIFVSGIMVLQFVDYSTGARILSLLLGHTWALDFCQISWRRKFYAQRNLYLSGAVIYLGLSIHTVLAIMGKLVAKEALYRDSQNEGETNTEEIAKLKEAIRKREVEITAMRKQIEGVQKAYDALTDSAERSKDD
;
A
#
# COMPACT_ATOMS: atom_id res chain seq x y z
N MET A 1 8.93 40.34 0.22
CA MET A 1 7.65 39.58 0.07
C MET A 1 6.97 39.55 1.42
N THR A 2 5.64 39.61 1.48
CA THR A 2 4.91 39.50 2.75
C THR A 2 5.23 38.17 3.44
N LEU A 3 5.34 38.18 4.78
CA LEU A 3 5.72 37.01 5.60
C LEU A 3 4.88 35.77 5.28
N GLN A 4 3.59 35.98 4.99
CA GLN A 4 2.66 34.95 4.53
C GLN A 4 3.12 34.22 3.26
N MET A 5 3.63 34.95 2.26
CA MET A 5 4.10 34.33 1.00
C MET A 5 5.41 33.57 1.17
N THR A 6 6.26 34.00 2.08
CA THR A 6 7.47 33.24 2.45
C THR A 6 7.11 31.92 3.14
N MET A 7 6.08 31.93 4.00
CA MET A 7 5.58 30.71 4.65
C MET A 7 4.99 29.72 3.64
N VAL A 8 4.16 30.19 2.70
CA VAL A 8 3.59 29.35 1.61
C VAL A 8 4.71 28.79 0.73
N PHE A 9 5.71 29.60 0.38
CA PHE A 9 6.86 29.16 -0.39
C PHE A 9 7.69 28.09 0.34
N GLY A 10 7.94 28.27 1.64
CA GLY A 10 8.61 27.27 2.47
C GLY A 10 7.84 25.95 2.55
N ALA A 11 6.51 26.02 2.70
CA ALA A 11 5.64 24.83 2.67
C ALA A 11 5.73 24.11 1.32
N LEU A 12 5.76 24.85 0.21
CA LEU A 12 5.92 24.28 -1.13
C LEU A 12 7.24 23.53 -1.28
N LEU A 13 8.37 24.15 -0.88
CA LEU A 13 9.69 23.51 -0.94
C LEU A 13 9.73 22.24 -0.09
N ALA A 14 9.16 22.28 1.12
CA ALA A 14 9.08 21.10 1.99
C ALA A 14 8.25 19.98 1.35
N GLN A 15 7.07 20.30 0.80
CA GLN A 15 6.21 19.32 0.13
C GLN A 15 6.88 18.71 -1.11
N MET A 16 7.59 19.52 -1.91
CA MET A 16 8.34 19.04 -3.08
C MET A 16 9.44 18.06 -2.68
N ALA A 17 10.21 18.39 -1.64
CA ALA A 17 11.24 17.50 -1.12
C ALA A 17 10.64 16.17 -0.61
N VAL A 18 9.52 16.25 0.13
CA VAL A 18 8.83 15.06 0.64
C VAL A 18 8.32 14.17 -0.49
N ILE A 19 7.64 14.74 -1.49
CA ILE A 19 7.13 13.96 -2.63
C ILE A 19 8.29 13.34 -3.43
N SER A 20 9.34 14.11 -3.69
CA SER A 20 10.50 13.61 -4.42
C SER A 20 11.12 12.42 -3.68
N PHE A 21 11.27 12.52 -2.36
CA PHE A 21 11.72 11.41 -1.53
C PHE A 21 10.77 10.21 -1.58
N LEU A 22 9.45 10.45 -1.54
CA LEU A 22 8.44 9.38 -1.53
C LEU A 22 8.28 8.66 -2.87
N LEU A 23 8.60 9.33 -3.98
CA LEU A 23 8.53 8.77 -5.34
C LEU A 23 9.68 7.82 -5.66
N VAL A 24 10.80 7.94 -4.93
CA VAL A 24 11.94 7.02 -5.09
C VAL A 24 11.43 5.60 -4.79
N PRO A 25 11.85 4.57 -5.56
CA PRO A 25 11.53 3.19 -5.24
C PRO A 25 12.24 2.77 -3.94
N LEU A 26 11.63 3.05 -2.78
CA LEU A 26 12.18 2.64 -1.49
C LEU A 26 12.00 1.14 -1.25
N PRO A 27 12.95 0.48 -0.57
CA PRO A 27 12.80 -0.91 -0.14
C PRO A 27 11.64 -1.09 0.86
N PHE A 28 11.05 -2.28 0.89
CA PHE A 28 9.86 -2.62 1.67
C PHE A 28 9.96 -2.23 3.16
N MET A 29 11.13 -2.44 3.78
CA MET A 29 11.35 -2.12 5.19
C MET A 29 11.11 -0.64 5.50
N ILE A 30 11.50 0.25 4.59
CA ILE A 30 11.33 1.70 4.78
C ILE A 30 9.89 2.09 4.48
N ARG A 31 9.28 1.53 3.43
CA ARG A 31 7.87 1.75 3.09
C ARG A 31 6.93 1.39 4.24
N SER A 32 7.14 0.23 4.86
CA SER A 32 6.35 -0.23 6.00
C SER A 32 6.47 0.73 7.20
N LYS A 33 7.70 1.20 7.52
CA LYS A 33 7.92 2.20 8.58
C LYS A 33 7.23 3.54 8.28
N ILE A 34 7.33 4.03 7.06
CA ILE A 34 6.67 5.29 6.64
C ILE A 34 5.16 5.18 6.75
N VAL A 35 4.57 4.08 6.27
CA VAL A 35 3.12 3.85 6.33
C VAL A 35 2.65 3.71 7.78
N ASN A 36 3.37 2.97 8.62
CA ASN A 36 3.01 2.81 10.03
C ASN A 36 3.16 4.12 10.81
N GLY A 37 4.24 4.88 10.56
CA GLY A 37 4.43 6.20 11.15
C GLY A 37 3.35 7.19 10.73
N TRP A 38 2.95 7.16 9.46
CA TRP A 38 1.86 7.97 8.94
C TRP A 38 0.49 7.58 9.53
N ALA A 39 0.23 6.27 9.68
CA ALA A 39 -0.97 5.77 10.33
C ALA A 39 -1.05 6.19 11.81
N ALA A 40 0.05 6.06 12.55
CA ALA A 40 0.16 6.52 13.94
C ALA A 40 -0.06 8.03 14.05
N LEU A 41 0.51 8.81 13.14
CA LEU A 41 0.33 10.26 13.11
C LEU A 41 -1.13 10.66 12.84
N ARG A 42 -1.83 9.92 11.97
CA ARG A 42 -3.26 10.14 11.67
C ARG A 42 -4.19 9.70 12.79
N GLN A 43 -3.77 8.73 13.61
CA GLN A 43 -4.55 8.26 14.77
C GLN A 43 -4.69 9.35 15.85
N ASN A 44 -3.73 10.27 15.92
CA ASN A 44 -3.79 11.42 16.82
C ASN A 44 -4.85 12.44 16.35
N ALA A 45 -5.90 12.63 17.15
CA ALA A 45 -6.99 13.55 16.85
C ALA A 45 -6.49 15.00 16.65
N ASN A 46 -5.55 15.45 17.47
CA ASN A 46 -4.97 16.80 17.39
C ASN A 46 -4.28 17.05 16.04
N TYR A 47 -3.56 16.06 15.52
CA TYR A 47 -2.89 16.16 14.22
C TYR A 47 -3.90 16.21 13.07
N LYS A 48 -4.97 15.39 13.15
CA LYS A 48 -6.04 15.38 12.16
C LYS A 48 -6.74 16.74 12.06
N VAL A 49 -7.06 17.35 13.20
CA VAL A 49 -7.68 18.68 13.25
C VAL A 49 -6.72 19.74 12.69
N GLY A 50 -5.45 19.71 13.10
CA GLY A 50 -4.44 20.63 12.58
C GLY A 50 -4.26 20.53 11.06
N LEU A 51 -4.24 19.32 10.51
CA LEU A 51 -4.10 19.10 9.07
C LEU A 51 -5.32 19.62 8.28
N ILE A 52 -6.53 19.41 8.79
CA ILE A 52 -7.76 19.95 8.18
C ILE A 52 -7.76 21.48 8.24
N PHE A 53 -7.36 22.06 9.38
CA PHE A 53 -7.31 23.50 9.57
C PHE A 53 -6.29 24.17 8.62
N VAL A 54 -5.06 23.64 8.54
CA VAL A 54 -4.02 24.17 7.65
C VAL A 54 -4.43 24.00 6.19
N SER A 55 -4.99 22.86 5.81
CA SER A 55 -5.52 22.62 4.46
C SER A 55 -6.67 23.59 4.12
N GLY A 56 -7.58 23.82 5.07
CA GLY A 56 -8.68 24.77 4.93
C GLY A 56 -8.20 26.20 4.71
N ILE A 57 -7.20 26.65 5.47
CA ILE A 57 -6.57 27.97 5.26
C ILE A 57 -5.95 28.07 3.87
N MET A 58 -5.24 27.04 3.40
CA MET A 58 -4.65 27.05 2.06
C MET A 58 -5.70 27.15 0.96
N VAL A 59 -6.81 26.41 1.10
CA VAL A 59 -7.94 26.51 0.15
C VAL A 59 -8.59 27.89 0.20
N LEU A 60 -8.79 28.47 1.38
CA LEU A 60 -9.32 29.82 1.54
C LEU A 60 -8.41 30.85 0.83
N GLN A 61 -7.10 30.78 1.07
CA GLN A 61 -6.11 31.63 0.41
C GLN A 61 -6.17 31.51 -1.12
N PHE A 62 -6.31 30.29 -1.63
CA PHE A 62 -6.47 30.05 -3.05
C PHE A 62 -7.75 30.70 -3.61
N VAL A 63 -8.87 30.57 -2.90
CA VAL A 63 -10.14 31.21 -3.28
C VAL A 63 -10.02 32.74 -3.24
N ASP A 64 -9.38 33.30 -2.21
CA ASP A 64 -9.14 34.74 -2.07
C ASP A 64 -8.30 35.28 -3.24
N TYR A 65 -7.20 34.60 -3.59
CA TYR A 65 -6.39 35.01 -4.74
C TYR A 65 -7.12 34.85 -6.07
N SER A 66 -7.93 33.80 -6.23
CA SER A 66 -8.69 33.57 -7.46
C SER A 66 -9.78 34.64 -7.67
N THR A 67 -10.47 35.01 -6.59
CA THR A 67 -11.52 36.02 -6.59
C THR A 67 -10.92 37.42 -6.78
N GLY A 68 -9.82 37.73 -6.07
CA GLY A 68 -9.10 38.98 -6.22
C GLY A 68 -8.54 39.20 -7.63
N ALA A 69 -8.02 38.14 -8.27
CA ALA A 69 -7.55 38.22 -9.65
C ALA A 69 -8.69 38.50 -10.65
N ARG A 70 -9.87 37.87 -10.47
CA ARG A 70 -11.06 38.09 -11.31
C ARG A 70 -11.60 39.51 -11.18
N ILE A 71 -11.81 39.99 -9.95
CA ILE A 71 -12.31 41.35 -9.70
C ILE A 71 -11.37 42.40 -10.30
N LEU A 72 -10.06 42.20 -10.13
CA LEU A 72 -9.05 43.09 -10.71
C LEU A 72 -9.10 43.05 -12.25
N SER A 73 -9.23 41.88 -12.87
CA SER A 73 -9.34 41.76 -14.33
C SER A 73 -10.56 42.50 -14.90
N LEU A 74 -11.71 42.44 -14.21
CA LEU A 74 -12.94 43.12 -14.60
C LEU A 74 -12.80 44.65 -14.52
N LEU A 75 -12.23 45.17 -13.43
CA LEU A 75 -12.00 46.61 -13.23
C LEU A 75 -11.07 47.21 -14.29
N LEU A 76 -10.01 46.47 -14.67
CA LEU A 76 -9.07 46.90 -15.71
C LEU A 76 -9.62 46.81 -17.15
N GLY A 77 -10.66 46.01 -17.39
CA GLY A 77 -11.32 45.95 -18.69
C GLY A 77 -12.19 47.18 -18.98
N HIS A 78 -12.59 47.92 -17.94
CA HIS A 78 -13.53 49.04 -18.06
C HIS A 78 -12.87 50.42 -17.97
N THR A 79 -11.69 50.53 -17.37
CA THR A 79 -11.04 51.82 -17.08
C THR A 79 -9.71 51.98 -17.84
N TRP A 80 -9.71 52.81 -18.86
CA TRP A 80 -8.58 53.19 -19.72
C TRP A 80 -7.73 54.32 -19.10
N ALA A 81 -7.47 54.25 -17.79
CA ALA A 81 -6.67 55.27 -17.10
C ALA A 81 -5.19 54.85 -17.04
N LEU A 82 -4.34 55.55 -17.81
CA LEU A 82 -2.94 55.22 -18.06
C LEU A 82 -2.03 55.23 -16.81
N ASP A 83 -2.36 56.00 -15.76
CA ASP A 83 -1.58 56.00 -14.49
C ASP A 83 -1.96 54.87 -13.53
N PHE A 84 -3.20 54.37 -13.60
CA PHE A 84 -3.61 53.16 -12.86
C PHE A 84 -3.00 51.91 -13.48
N CYS A 85 -2.59 51.98 -14.74
CA CYS A 85 -2.09 50.88 -15.54
C CYS A 85 -0.92 50.17 -14.83
N GLN A 86 0.17 50.87 -14.51
CA GLN A 86 1.40 50.23 -14.00
C GLN A 86 1.25 49.63 -12.59
N ILE A 87 0.52 50.29 -11.69
CA ILE A 87 0.21 49.78 -10.34
C ILE A 87 -0.73 48.57 -10.43
N SER A 88 -1.70 48.62 -11.34
CA SER A 88 -2.68 47.57 -11.54
C SER A 88 -2.11 46.33 -12.22
N TRP A 89 -1.21 46.49 -13.20
CA TRP A 89 -0.45 45.39 -13.79
C TRP A 89 0.40 44.69 -12.76
N ARG A 90 1.13 45.46 -11.94
CA ARG A 90 1.93 44.91 -10.84
C ARG A 90 1.05 44.09 -9.87
N ARG A 91 -0.13 44.59 -9.51
CA ARG A 91 -1.09 43.88 -8.65
C ARG A 91 -1.66 42.62 -9.31
N LYS A 92 -1.91 42.64 -10.62
CA LYS A 92 -2.30 41.45 -11.42
C LYS A 92 -1.21 40.37 -11.38
N PHE A 93 0.04 40.73 -11.67
CA PHE A 93 1.16 39.79 -11.63
C PHE A 93 1.36 39.18 -10.25
N TYR A 94 1.21 39.97 -9.18
CA TYR A 94 1.30 39.46 -7.81
C TYR A 94 0.15 38.51 -7.46
N ALA A 95 -1.09 38.85 -7.83
CA ALA A 95 -2.24 37.96 -7.60
C ALA A 95 -2.10 36.65 -8.38
N GLN A 96 -1.68 36.73 -9.66
CA GLN A 96 -1.47 35.56 -10.51
C GLN A 96 -0.37 34.64 -9.96
N ARG A 97 0.79 35.19 -9.58
CA ARG A 97 1.88 34.39 -8.99
C ARG A 97 1.47 33.72 -7.69
N ASN A 98 0.82 34.47 -6.79
CA ASN A 98 0.40 33.95 -5.49
C ASN A 98 -0.70 32.89 -5.64
N LEU A 99 -1.57 33.01 -6.64
CA LEU A 99 -2.57 32.00 -7.00
C LEU A 99 -1.90 30.68 -7.41
N TYR A 100 -0.91 30.73 -8.33
CA TYR A 100 -0.19 29.52 -8.74
C TYR A 100 0.58 28.88 -7.59
N LEU A 101 1.23 29.70 -6.75
CA LEU A 101 1.98 29.20 -5.61
C LEU A 101 1.07 28.48 -4.60
N SER A 102 -0.06 29.11 -4.25
CA SER A 102 -1.06 28.52 -3.36
C SER A 102 -1.69 27.26 -3.96
N GLY A 103 -1.98 27.26 -5.27
CA GLY A 103 -2.53 26.11 -5.97
C GLY A 103 -1.57 24.92 -5.99
N ALA A 104 -0.28 25.18 -6.22
CA ALA A 104 0.76 24.16 -6.16
C ALA A 104 0.86 23.53 -4.77
N VAL A 105 0.81 24.31 -3.69
CA VAL A 105 0.84 23.78 -2.31
C VAL A 105 -0.33 22.84 -2.02
N ILE A 106 -1.54 23.20 -2.46
CA ILE A 106 -2.73 22.36 -2.29
C ILE A 106 -2.58 21.07 -3.09
N TYR A 107 -2.15 21.18 -4.36
CA TYR A 107 -1.95 20.04 -5.24
C TYR A 107 -0.93 19.05 -4.66
N LEU A 108 0.21 19.53 -4.18
CA LEU A 108 1.23 18.68 -3.58
C LEU A 108 0.75 18.07 -2.26
N GLY A 109 0.03 18.82 -1.42
CA GLY A 109 -0.59 18.27 -0.21
C GLY A 109 -1.51 17.08 -0.52
N LEU A 110 -2.34 17.20 -1.55
CA LEU A 110 -3.20 16.10 -2.02
C LEU A 110 -2.39 14.94 -2.63
N SER A 111 -1.32 15.26 -3.37
CA SER A 111 -0.42 14.27 -3.96
C SER A 111 0.25 13.42 -2.89
N ILE A 112 0.78 14.03 -1.82
CA ILE A 112 1.35 13.31 -0.67
C ILE A 112 0.35 12.32 -0.08
N HIS A 113 -0.89 12.76 0.12
CA HIS A 113 -1.94 11.89 0.65
C HIS A 113 -2.19 10.68 -0.27
N THR A 114 -2.27 10.93 -1.57
CA THR A 114 -2.50 9.89 -2.59
C THR A 114 -1.35 8.89 -2.64
N VAL A 115 -0.09 9.37 -2.66
CA VAL A 115 1.09 8.49 -2.70
C VAL A 115 1.16 7.63 -1.44
N LEU A 116 0.89 8.20 -0.26
CA LEU A 116 0.87 7.43 1.00
C LEU A 116 -0.25 6.37 1.02
N ALA A 117 -1.42 6.68 0.46
CA ALA A 117 -2.51 5.71 0.35
C ALA A 117 -2.16 4.56 -0.61
N ILE A 118 -1.53 4.85 -1.74
CA ILE A 118 -1.05 3.84 -2.70
C ILE A 118 0.05 2.99 -2.05
N MET A 119 1.00 3.63 -1.37
CA MET A 119 2.08 2.95 -0.66
C MET A 119 1.53 1.98 0.39
N GLY A 120 0.50 2.39 1.15
CA GLY A 120 -0.16 1.52 2.13
C GLY A 120 -0.80 0.29 1.50
N LYS A 121 -1.49 0.45 0.36
CA LYS A 121 -2.06 -0.68 -0.39
C LYS A 121 -0.98 -1.62 -0.91
N LEU A 122 0.13 -1.07 -1.39
CA LEU A 122 1.25 -1.85 -1.90
C LEU A 122 1.90 -2.68 -0.80
N VAL A 123 2.17 -2.07 0.36
CA VAL A 123 2.75 -2.76 1.52
C VAL A 123 1.84 -3.89 2.02
N ALA A 124 0.52 -3.66 2.08
CA ALA A 124 -0.44 -4.69 2.47
C ALA A 124 -0.46 -5.87 1.48
N LYS A 125 -0.38 -5.60 0.17
CA LYS A 125 -0.32 -6.63 -0.87
C LYS A 125 0.98 -7.42 -0.84
N GLU A 126 2.10 -6.74 -0.63
CA GLU A 126 3.40 -7.39 -0.49
C GLU A 126 3.49 -8.27 0.76
N ALA A 127 2.88 -7.86 1.87
CA ALA A 127 2.79 -8.67 3.08
C ALA A 127 2.02 -9.97 2.84
N LEU A 128 0.84 -9.90 2.20
CA LEU A 128 0.05 -11.09 1.84
C LEU A 128 0.81 -12.01 0.89
N TYR A 129 1.50 -11.45 -0.10
CA TYR A 129 2.28 -12.24 -1.05
C TYR A 129 3.39 -13.04 -0.37
N ARG A 130 4.07 -12.43 0.61
CA ARG A 130 5.11 -13.10 1.40
C ARG A 130 4.54 -14.19 2.30
N ASP A 131 3.36 -13.95 2.87
CA ASP A 131 2.67 -14.93 3.72
C ASP A 131 2.25 -16.16 2.90
N SER A 132 1.64 -15.93 1.72
CA SER A 132 1.29 -17.02 0.79
C SER A 132 2.52 -17.79 0.27
N GLN A 133 3.68 -17.13 0.13
CA GLN A 133 4.93 -17.84 -0.22
C GLN A 133 5.40 -18.74 0.93
N ASN A 134 5.40 -18.25 2.16
CA ASN A 134 5.78 -19.03 3.33
C ASN A 134 4.82 -20.21 3.55
N GLU A 135 3.51 -20.01 3.38
CA GLU A 135 2.52 -21.09 3.40
C GLU A 135 2.75 -22.09 2.27
N GLY A 136 3.11 -21.64 1.07
CA GLY A 136 3.48 -22.50 -0.05
C GLY A 136 4.72 -23.37 0.24
N GLU A 137 5.75 -22.82 0.87
CA GLU A 137 6.95 -23.56 1.29
C GLU A 137 6.62 -24.58 2.39
N THR A 138 5.83 -24.18 3.39
CA THR A 138 5.41 -25.07 4.49
C THR A 138 4.54 -26.22 3.97
N ASN A 139 3.58 -25.92 3.09
CA ASN A 139 2.78 -26.93 2.42
C ASN A 139 3.62 -27.85 1.53
N THR A 140 4.67 -27.34 0.87
CA THR A 140 5.55 -28.18 0.05
C THR A 140 6.33 -29.18 0.91
N GLU A 141 6.82 -28.75 2.08
CA GLU A 141 7.51 -29.62 3.02
C GLU A 141 6.57 -30.65 3.65
N GLU A 142 5.35 -30.25 4.00
CA GLU A 142 4.31 -31.16 4.51
C GLU A 142 3.87 -32.16 3.43
N ILE A 143 3.65 -31.73 2.19
CA ILE A 143 3.33 -32.60 1.06
C ILE A 143 4.44 -33.64 0.84
N ALA A 144 5.71 -33.24 0.97
CA ALA A 144 6.83 -34.18 0.87
C ALA A 144 6.81 -35.23 1.99
N LYS A 145 6.56 -34.82 3.24
CA LYS A 145 6.42 -35.72 4.40
C LYS A 145 5.23 -36.67 4.26
N LEU A 146 4.08 -36.16 3.83
CA LEU A 146 2.88 -36.98 3.57
C LEU A 146 3.12 -37.99 2.44
N LYS A 147 3.81 -37.60 1.37
CA LYS A 147 4.15 -38.50 0.26
C LYS A 147 5.08 -39.64 0.70
N GLU A 148 6.03 -39.35 1.58
CA GLU A 148 6.90 -40.38 2.16
C GLU A 148 6.12 -41.32 3.10
N ALA A 149 5.20 -40.78 3.90
CA ALA A 149 4.32 -41.56 4.77
C ALA A 149 3.41 -42.50 3.96
N ILE A 150 2.81 -42.02 2.87
CA ILE A 150 2.02 -42.85 1.95
C ILE A 150 2.87 -43.99 1.39
N ARG A 151 4.09 -43.72 0.93
CA ARG A 151 5.00 -44.76 0.43
C ARG A 151 5.31 -45.83 1.48
N LYS A 152 5.55 -45.44 2.74
CA LYS A 152 5.78 -46.39 3.83
C LYS A 152 4.55 -47.27 4.08
N ARG A 153 3.36 -46.66 4.11
CA ARG A 153 2.09 -47.37 4.26
C ARG A 153 1.82 -48.34 3.10
N GLU A 154 2.15 -47.96 1.87
CA GLU A 154 2.03 -48.83 0.69
C GLU A 154 2.92 -50.10 0.81
N VAL A 155 4.15 -49.92 1.29
CA VAL A 155 5.08 -51.03 1.54
C VAL A 155 4.59 -51.92 2.68
N GLU A 156 4.07 -51.34 3.76
CA GLU A 156 3.47 -52.11 4.85
C GLU A 156 2.25 -52.92 4.37
N ILE A 157 1.36 -52.32 3.59
CA ILE A 157 0.17 -52.99 3.04
C ILE A 157 0.56 -54.17 2.15
N THR A 158 1.55 -53.98 1.27
CA THR A 158 2.04 -55.06 0.39
C THR A 158 2.72 -56.18 1.17
N ALA A 159 3.49 -55.85 2.22
CA ALA A 159 4.06 -56.84 3.12
C ALA A 159 2.98 -57.63 3.89
N MET A 160 1.97 -56.95 4.45
CA MET A 160 0.84 -57.59 5.13
C MET A 160 0.05 -58.49 4.18
N ARG A 161 -0.20 -58.06 2.94
CA ARG A 161 -0.83 -58.91 1.91
C ARG A 161 -0.05 -60.19 1.66
N LYS A 162 1.27 -60.10 1.54
CA LYS A 162 2.14 -61.28 1.36
C LYS A 162 2.10 -62.21 2.57
N GLN A 163 2.02 -61.67 3.79
CA GLN A 163 1.85 -62.47 5.01
C GLN A 163 0.51 -63.20 5.02
N ILE A 164 -0.58 -62.52 4.67
CA ILE A 164 -1.92 -63.14 4.56
C ILE A 164 -1.91 -64.27 3.54
N GLU A 165 -1.33 -64.07 2.34
CA GLU A 165 -1.19 -65.13 1.34
C GLU A 165 -0.38 -66.33 1.85
N GLY A 166 0.69 -66.08 2.61
CA GLY A 166 1.48 -67.13 3.24
C GLY A 166 0.68 -67.94 4.27
N VAL A 167 -0.11 -67.26 5.11
CA VAL A 167 -1.00 -67.89 6.10
C VAL A 167 -2.11 -68.68 5.41
N GLN A 168 -2.72 -68.13 4.35
CA GLN A 168 -3.76 -68.81 3.57
C GLN A 168 -3.23 -70.12 2.99
N LYS A 169 -2.05 -70.10 2.36
CA LYS A 169 -1.40 -71.31 1.82
C LYS A 169 -1.10 -72.35 2.90
N ALA A 170 -0.66 -71.91 4.08
CA ALA A 170 -0.40 -72.81 5.20
C ALA A 170 -1.71 -73.45 5.72
N TYR A 171 -2.80 -72.68 5.76
CA TYR A 171 -4.11 -73.16 6.16
C TYR A 171 -4.71 -74.15 5.15
N ASP A 172 -4.62 -73.86 3.85
CA ASP A 172 -5.06 -74.75 2.77
C ASP A 172 -4.29 -76.07 2.80
N ALA A 173 -2.95 -76.01 2.99
CA ALA A 173 -2.11 -77.20 3.11
C ALA A 173 -2.46 -78.07 4.35
N LEU A 174 -2.80 -77.44 5.48
CA LEU A 174 -3.26 -78.16 6.68
C LEU A 174 -4.61 -78.85 6.44
N THR A 175 -5.51 -78.20 5.69
CA THR A 175 -6.84 -78.77 5.36
C THR A 175 -6.71 -79.98 4.44
N ASP A 176 -5.90 -79.90 3.38
CA ASP A 176 -5.58 -81.03 2.48
C ASP A 176 -4.94 -82.21 3.23
N SER A 177 -4.06 -81.93 4.20
CA SER A 177 -3.42 -82.97 5.02
C SER A 177 -4.38 -83.63 6.02
N ALA A 178 -5.36 -82.88 6.53
CA ALA A 178 -6.37 -83.39 7.46
C ALA A 178 -7.40 -84.27 6.76
N GLU A 179 -7.83 -83.93 5.53
CA GLU A 179 -8.68 -84.80 4.70
C GLU A 179 -8.00 -86.13 4.39
N ARG A 180 -6.67 -86.12 4.17
CA ARG A 180 -5.88 -87.34 3.93
C ARG A 180 -5.72 -88.26 5.16
N SER A 181 -5.91 -87.75 6.37
CA SER A 181 -5.71 -88.51 7.62
C SER A 181 -6.96 -89.24 8.12
N LYS A 182 -8.11 -89.06 7.46
CA LYS A 182 -9.41 -89.57 7.90
C LYS A 182 -9.84 -90.89 7.24
N ASP A 183 -9.00 -91.44 6.36
CA ASP A 183 -9.25 -92.67 5.57
C ASP A 183 -8.36 -93.88 5.97
N ASP A 184 -7.64 -93.81 7.10
CA ASP A 184 -6.97 -94.97 7.74
C ASP A 184 -7.69 -95.33 9.07
#